data_AF-A0A7Y4IL64-F1
#
_entry.id   AF-A0A7Y4IL64-F1
#
_cell.length_a   1.000
_cell.length_b   1.000
_cell.length_c   1.000
_cell.angle_alpha   90.00
_cell.angle_beta   90.00
_cell.angle_gamma   90.00
#
_symmetry.space_group_name_H-M   'P 1'
#
loop_
_entity.id
_entity.type
_entity.pdbx_description
1 polymer ?
#
loop_
_entity_poly.entity_id
_entity_poly.type
_entity_poly.pdbx_seq_one_letter_code
_entity_poly.pdbx_strand_id
1 'polypeptide(L)'
;MPRNAAPKTTKTTKTKMLESMNLTELRARYREVVGEETRSPNRTHLIRRIEEALAAKKRRSPTHRATAATPSAPPAPAARADTPSEGTQPAPRRGRFANMSLEEVQAKYREVVGRPTGSSDIPYLKWKIREAEAGRVPVGPRPEREVKVGEDGKRVIPLSFDAEDLAVLDKAWRDAGIPSRTRFFKRAVHRELTAMGATEAAARFAPKEEE
;
A
#
# COMPACT_ATOMS: atom_id res chain seq x y z
N MET A 1 -26.58 -6.76 -43.02
CA MET A 1 -25.36 -6.19 -42.40
C MET A 1 -24.73 -7.23 -41.47
N PRO A 2 -23.82 -8.10 -41.94
CA PRO A 2 -23.15 -9.06 -41.06
C PRO A 2 -22.04 -8.35 -40.24
N ARG A 3 -21.98 -8.70 -38.95
CA ARG A 3 -21.05 -8.19 -37.93
C ARG A 3 -19.61 -8.64 -38.22
N ASN A 4 -18.67 -7.70 -38.21
CA ASN A 4 -17.22 -7.97 -38.20
C ASN A 4 -16.81 -8.78 -36.97
N ALA A 5 -16.47 -10.06 -37.16
CA ALA A 5 -15.97 -10.94 -36.10
C ALA A 5 -14.61 -11.55 -36.49
N ALA A 6 -13.50 -10.85 -36.16
CA ALA A 6 -12.18 -11.40 -35.81
C ALA A 6 -11.24 -10.23 -35.44
N PRO A 7 -10.51 -10.29 -34.30
CA PRO A 7 -9.18 -10.93 -34.30
C PRO A 7 -8.75 -11.46 -32.91
N LYS A 8 -9.45 -12.45 -32.34
CA LYS A 8 -9.05 -13.02 -31.02
C LYS A 8 -8.02 -14.15 -31.16
N THR A 9 -8.07 -14.93 -32.23
CA THR A 9 -7.22 -16.12 -32.43
C THR A 9 -5.74 -15.77 -32.62
N THR A 10 -5.42 -14.70 -33.37
CA THR A 10 -4.03 -14.29 -33.63
C THR A 10 -3.33 -13.67 -32.43
N LYS A 11 -4.08 -13.05 -31.50
CA LYS A 11 -3.52 -12.49 -30.27
C LYS A 11 -3.05 -13.61 -29.35
N THR A 12 -3.87 -14.62 -29.13
CA THR A 12 -3.55 -15.77 -28.26
C THR A 12 -2.32 -16.54 -28.75
N THR A 13 -2.15 -16.74 -30.06
CA THR A 13 -0.95 -17.42 -30.60
C THR A 13 0.32 -16.58 -30.37
N LYS A 14 0.25 -15.26 -30.53
CA LYS A 14 1.41 -14.37 -30.30
C LYS A 14 1.81 -14.32 -28.82
N THR A 15 0.84 -14.28 -27.90
CA THR A 15 1.10 -14.35 -26.46
C THR A 15 1.79 -15.67 -26.09
N LYS A 16 1.30 -16.80 -26.60
CA LYS A 16 1.94 -18.12 -26.39
C LYS A 16 3.39 -18.16 -26.90
N MET A 17 3.67 -17.54 -28.05
CA MET A 17 5.05 -17.45 -28.57
C MET A 17 5.96 -16.57 -27.69
N LEU A 18 5.42 -15.52 -27.07
CA LEU A 18 6.18 -14.69 -26.12
C LEU A 18 6.38 -15.40 -24.77
N GLU A 19 5.41 -16.20 -24.33
CA GLU A 19 5.51 -17.02 -23.11
C GLU A 19 6.54 -18.14 -23.23
N SER A 20 6.76 -18.68 -24.44
CA SER A 20 7.78 -19.71 -24.70
C SER A 20 9.21 -19.17 -24.85
N MET A 21 9.39 -17.85 -24.94
CA MET A 21 10.72 -17.23 -25.13
C MET A 21 11.52 -17.15 -23.83
N ASN A 22 12.84 -17.25 -23.95
CA ASN A 22 13.71 -17.04 -22.79
C ASN A 22 13.75 -15.54 -22.40
N LEU A 23 14.29 -15.23 -21.22
CA LEU A 23 14.31 -13.85 -20.71
C LEU A 23 15.16 -12.91 -21.59
N THR A 24 16.23 -13.44 -22.20
CA THR A 24 17.14 -12.69 -23.08
C THR A 24 16.43 -12.29 -24.38
N GLU A 25 15.68 -13.21 -24.98
CA GLU A 25 14.87 -13.01 -26.16
C GLU A 25 13.70 -12.04 -25.91
N LEU A 26 13.05 -12.14 -24.75
CA LEU A 26 12.01 -11.19 -24.35
C LEU A 26 12.56 -9.77 -24.20
N ARG A 27 13.77 -9.61 -23.67
CA ARG A 27 14.44 -8.30 -23.58
C ARG A 27 14.83 -7.77 -24.95
N ALA A 28 15.32 -8.63 -25.85
CA ALA A 28 15.63 -8.25 -27.22
C ALA A 28 14.37 -7.76 -27.97
N ARG A 29 13.25 -8.48 -27.84
CA ARG A 29 11.96 -8.04 -28.43
C ARG A 29 11.39 -6.79 -27.76
N TYR A 30 11.58 -6.62 -26.46
CA TYR A 30 11.21 -5.38 -25.78
C TYR A 30 11.99 -4.20 -26.35
N ARG A 31 13.32 -4.34 -26.53
CA ARG A 31 14.15 -3.31 -27.15
C ARG A 31 13.69 -3.00 -28.58
N GLU A 32 13.40 -4.03 -29.38
CA GLU A 32 12.96 -3.86 -30.77
C GLU A 32 11.60 -3.16 -30.89
N VAL A 33 10.65 -3.51 -30.02
CA VAL A 33 9.26 -3.06 -30.11
C VAL A 33 9.02 -1.74 -29.37
N VAL A 34 9.64 -1.57 -28.20
CA VAL A 34 9.46 -0.40 -27.31
C VAL A 34 10.57 0.64 -27.52
N GLY A 35 11.75 0.23 -27.98
CA GLY A 35 12.92 1.12 -28.18
C GLY A 35 13.72 1.39 -26.91
N GLU A 36 13.36 0.76 -25.79
CA GLU A 36 13.99 0.96 -24.48
C GLU A 36 14.79 -0.26 -24.04
N GLU A 37 15.93 -0.05 -23.37
CA GLU A 37 16.66 -1.13 -22.72
C GLU A 37 16.11 -1.37 -21.31
N THR A 38 15.59 -2.59 -21.07
CA THR A 38 15.10 -2.98 -19.76
C THR A 38 15.95 -4.08 -19.14
N ARG A 39 16.43 -3.83 -17.91
CA ARG A 39 17.10 -4.84 -17.08
C ARG A 39 16.13 -5.58 -16.16
N SER A 40 14.82 -5.38 -16.33
CA SER A 40 13.81 -5.99 -15.46
C SER A 40 13.86 -7.53 -15.54
N PRO A 41 13.80 -8.25 -14.40
CA PRO A 41 13.82 -9.72 -14.36
C PRO A 41 12.42 -10.34 -14.55
N ASN A 42 11.36 -9.52 -14.59
CA ASN A 42 9.98 -9.98 -14.58
C ASN A 42 9.47 -10.28 -16.00
N ARG A 43 9.34 -11.57 -16.36
CA ARG A 43 8.86 -12.04 -17.67
C ARG A 43 7.45 -11.56 -18.01
N THR A 44 6.52 -11.62 -17.06
CA THR A 44 5.12 -11.20 -17.26
C THR A 44 5.02 -9.73 -17.63
N HIS A 45 5.85 -8.89 -17.00
CA HIS A 45 5.92 -7.47 -17.32
C HIS A 45 6.40 -7.21 -18.77
N LEU A 46 7.43 -7.93 -19.22
CA LEU A 46 7.98 -7.80 -20.58
C LEU A 46 6.95 -8.17 -21.64
N ILE A 47 6.26 -9.30 -21.46
CA ILE A 47 5.22 -9.77 -22.39
C ILE A 47 4.10 -8.73 -22.49
N ARG A 48 3.59 -8.24 -21.35
CA ARG A 48 2.53 -7.23 -21.31
C ARG A 48 2.92 -5.94 -22.06
N ARG A 49 4.14 -5.46 -21.86
CA ARG A 49 4.63 -4.23 -22.50
C ARG A 49 4.89 -4.40 -24.00
N ILE A 50 5.41 -5.55 -24.42
CA ILE A 50 5.57 -5.89 -25.84
C ILE A 50 4.20 -5.92 -26.53
N GLU A 51 3.19 -6.53 -25.92
CA GLU A 51 1.83 -6.56 -26.47
C GLU A 51 1.21 -5.17 -26.56
N GLU A 52 1.37 -4.36 -25.52
CA GLU A 52 0.87 -2.98 -25.47
C GLU A 52 1.49 -2.12 -26.58
N ALA A 53 2.81 -2.21 -26.76
CA ALA A 53 3.52 -1.48 -27.80
C ALA A 53 3.16 -1.98 -29.21
N LEU A 54 2.99 -3.29 -29.41
CA LEU A 54 2.48 -3.83 -30.69
C LEU A 54 1.05 -3.38 -30.99
N ALA A 55 0.18 -3.32 -29.98
CA ALA A 55 -1.18 -2.83 -30.13
C ALA A 55 -1.21 -1.32 -30.43
N ALA A 56 -0.35 -0.54 -29.78
CA ALA A 56 -0.17 0.89 -30.03
C ALA A 56 0.38 1.15 -31.43
N LYS A 57 1.35 0.35 -31.90
CA LYS A 57 1.90 0.44 -33.26
C LYS A 57 0.86 0.08 -34.32
N LYS A 58 0.03 -0.94 -34.08
CA LYS A 58 -1.11 -1.29 -34.96
C LYS A 58 -2.16 -0.17 -35.05
N ARG A 59 -2.31 0.62 -33.98
CA ARG A 59 -3.21 1.79 -33.96
C ARG A 59 -2.62 3.02 -34.66
N ARG A 60 -1.30 3.08 -34.88
CA ARG A 60 -0.56 4.27 -35.33
C ARG A 60 -0.27 4.36 -36.83
N SER A 61 -0.82 3.50 -37.70
CA SER A 61 -0.60 3.67 -39.15
C SER A 61 -1.78 3.19 -40.02
N PRO A 62 -2.29 3.98 -40.99
CA PRO A 62 -2.13 5.44 -41.19
C PRO A 62 -3.46 6.22 -41.31
N THR A 63 -3.53 7.39 -40.68
CA THR A 63 -3.94 8.64 -41.34
C THR A 63 -3.25 9.80 -40.62
N HIS A 64 -2.54 10.58 -41.43
CA HIS A 64 -1.93 11.88 -41.19
C HIS A 64 -0.66 12.05 -40.32
N ARG A 65 0.44 12.20 -41.09
CA ARG A 65 1.62 13.08 -40.92
C ARG A 65 1.31 14.41 -40.22
N ALA A 66 2.10 14.75 -39.19
CA ALA A 66 2.62 16.10 -38.94
C ALA A 66 3.72 16.12 -37.85
N THR A 67 4.89 16.65 -38.26
CA THR A 67 5.85 17.51 -37.55
C THR A 67 6.62 17.06 -36.30
N ALA A 68 7.95 17.26 -36.41
CA ALA A 68 9.02 17.07 -35.46
C ALA A 68 9.05 18.09 -34.31
N ALA A 69 9.66 17.71 -33.17
CA ALA A 69 10.81 18.40 -32.55
C ALA A 69 11.21 17.73 -31.21
N THR A 70 12.51 17.67 -30.98
CA THR A 70 13.33 17.10 -29.89
C THR A 70 13.02 17.56 -28.46
N PRO A 71 13.39 16.77 -27.43
CA PRO A 71 13.72 17.32 -26.11
C PRO A 71 15.19 17.13 -25.70
N SER A 72 15.72 18.18 -25.08
CA SER A 72 17.05 18.34 -24.47
C SER A 72 17.32 17.43 -23.26
N ALA A 73 18.61 17.11 -23.05
CA ALA A 73 19.24 16.73 -21.77
C ALA A 73 19.27 17.92 -20.77
N PRO A 74 19.79 17.85 -19.51
CA PRO A 74 20.50 16.79 -18.73
C PRO A 74 19.95 16.70 -17.24
N PRO A 75 20.68 16.36 -16.13
CA PRO A 75 21.93 15.63 -15.84
C PRO A 75 21.82 14.49 -14.77
N ALA A 76 22.94 13.78 -14.53
CA ALA A 76 23.26 12.88 -13.39
C ALA A 76 23.41 13.68 -12.05
N PRO A 77 23.58 13.10 -10.82
CA PRO A 77 24.24 11.83 -10.45
C PRO A 77 23.73 11.08 -9.18
N ALA A 78 24.43 9.98 -8.85
CA ALA A 78 24.91 9.58 -7.51
C ALA A 78 24.53 8.15 -7.04
N ALA A 79 25.60 7.38 -6.84
CA ALA A 79 25.64 6.04 -6.26
C ALA A 79 25.32 6.03 -4.75
N ARG A 80 24.87 4.87 -4.26
CA ARG A 80 25.04 4.32 -2.89
C ARG A 80 24.57 2.86 -2.93
N ALA A 81 25.50 1.91 -2.95
CA ALA A 81 26.09 1.25 -1.78
C ALA A 81 25.28 0.01 -1.38
N ASP A 82 25.82 -1.15 -1.78
CA ASP A 82 25.41 -2.49 -1.38
C ASP A 82 25.63 -2.72 0.12
N THR A 83 24.71 -3.43 0.76
CA THR A 83 24.97 -4.17 2.00
C THR A 83 24.61 -5.65 1.78
N PRO A 84 25.53 -6.59 2.05
CA PRO A 84 25.21 -8.01 2.05
C PRO A 84 24.69 -8.41 3.44
N SER A 85 23.52 -9.04 3.50
CA SER A 85 23.10 -9.77 4.70
C SER A 85 23.05 -11.25 4.36
N GLU A 86 24.16 -11.90 4.67
CA GLU A 86 24.28 -13.34 4.80
C GLU A 86 23.46 -13.78 6.00
N GLY A 87 22.56 -14.73 5.77
CA GLY A 87 21.70 -15.32 6.78
C GLY A 87 21.32 -16.70 6.28
N THR A 88 22.12 -17.69 6.68
CA THR A 88 21.92 -19.12 6.47
C THR A 88 20.48 -19.50 6.80
N GLN A 89 19.66 -19.71 5.76
CA GLN A 89 18.31 -20.25 5.87
C GLN A 89 18.38 -21.78 5.68
N PRO A 90 17.78 -22.59 6.56
CA PRO A 90 17.61 -24.01 6.31
C PRO A 90 16.71 -24.21 5.09
N ALA A 91 17.06 -25.17 4.24
CA ALA A 91 16.37 -25.43 2.98
C ALA A 91 14.85 -25.62 3.17
N PRO A 92 14.01 -25.04 2.29
CA PRO A 92 12.57 -25.15 2.43
C PRO A 92 12.14 -26.61 2.24
N ARG A 93 11.48 -27.19 3.26
CA ARG A 93 10.81 -28.49 3.17
C ARG A 93 9.62 -28.39 2.20
N ARG A 94 9.89 -28.48 0.89
CA ARG A 94 8.89 -28.48 -0.18
C ARG A 94 8.00 -29.71 0.01
N GLY A 95 6.71 -29.51 0.28
CA GLY A 95 5.71 -30.58 0.38
C GLY A 95 4.85 -30.59 1.64
N ARG A 96 5.24 -29.90 2.74
CA ARG A 96 4.52 -30.00 4.03
C ARG A 96 3.05 -29.60 4.01
N PHE A 97 2.62 -28.82 3.03
CA PHE A 97 1.24 -28.35 2.90
C PHE A 97 0.60 -28.79 1.57
N ALA A 98 1.21 -29.71 0.81
CA ALA A 98 0.75 -30.07 -0.54
C ALA A 98 -0.61 -30.79 -0.52
N ASN A 99 -0.88 -31.60 0.50
CA ASN A 99 -2.10 -32.40 0.64
C ASN A 99 -3.09 -31.86 1.69
N MET A 100 -2.89 -30.62 2.19
CA MET A 100 -3.72 -30.08 3.25
C MET A 100 -4.95 -29.35 2.71
N SER A 101 -6.08 -29.61 3.37
CA SER A 101 -7.33 -28.88 3.12
C SER A 101 -7.21 -27.42 3.61
N LEU A 102 -8.13 -26.56 3.17
CA LEU A 102 -8.16 -25.16 3.57
C LEU A 102 -8.27 -25.00 5.10
N GLU A 103 -9.09 -25.83 5.74
CA GLU A 103 -9.29 -25.83 7.20
C GLU A 103 -8.03 -26.23 7.94
N GLU A 104 -7.32 -27.26 7.46
CA GLU A 104 -6.05 -27.70 8.03
C GLU A 104 -4.95 -26.64 7.89
N VAL A 105 -4.93 -25.91 6.77
CA VAL A 105 -4.00 -24.80 6.56
C VAL A 105 -4.36 -23.61 7.47
N GLN A 106 -5.64 -23.34 7.70
CA GLN A 106 -6.10 -22.31 8.64
C GLN A 106 -5.81 -22.67 10.10
N ALA A 107 -5.94 -23.95 10.48
CA ALA A 107 -5.58 -24.43 11.81
C ALA A 107 -4.08 -24.24 12.07
N LYS A 108 -3.23 -24.64 11.11
CA LYS A 108 -1.77 -24.40 11.19
C LYS A 108 -1.40 -22.93 11.17
N TYR A 109 -2.15 -22.11 10.44
CA TYR A 109 -1.99 -20.67 10.49
C TYR A 109 -2.26 -20.12 11.89
N ARG A 110 -3.33 -20.60 12.55
CA ARG A 110 -3.66 -20.20 13.92
C ARG A 110 -2.58 -20.65 14.91
N GLU A 111 -2.06 -21.87 14.77
CA GLU A 111 -0.97 -22.38 15.61
C GLU A 111 0.33 -21.58 15.43
N VAL A 112 0.74 -21.32 14.19
CA VAL A 112 2.03 -20.70 13.87
C VAL A 112 2.00 -19.18 14.01
N VAL A 113 0.90 -18.52 13.64
CA VAL A 113 0.77 -17.06 13.66
C VAL A 113 0.09 -16.56 14.93
N GLY A 114 -0.62 -17.44 15.65
CA GLY A 114 -1.36 -17.10 16.86
C GLY A 114 -2.66 -16.32 16.60
N ARG A 115 -3.15 -16.29 15.35
CA ARG A 115 -4.27 -15.44 14.92
C ARG A 115 -5.27 -16.21 14.05
N PRO A 116 -6.59 -16.04 14.24
CA PRO A 116 -7.55 -16.53 13.26
C PRO A 116 -7.43 -15.73 11.95
N THR A 117 -7.67 -16.39 10.82
CA THR A 117 -7.70 -15.76 9.49
C THR A 117 -9.01 -16.08 8.80
N GLY A 118 -9.65 -15.07 8.22
CA GLY A 118 -10.78 -15.25 7.31
C GLY A 118 -10.36 -15.48 5.85
N SER A 119 -9.05 -15.58 5.59
CA SER A 119 -8.55 -15.79 4.23
C SER A 119 -8.76 -17.24 3.80
N SER A 120 -9.40 -17.43 2.66
CA SER A 120 -9.59 -18.74 2.01
C SER A 120 -8.50 -19.07 0.97
N ASP A 121 -7.55 -18.16 0.75
CA ASP A 121 -6.45 -18.36 -0.21
C ASP A 121 -5.36 -19.28 0.37
N ILE A 122 -5.33 -20.53 -0.10
CA ILE A 122 -4.39 -21.57 0.32
C ILE A 122 -2.92 -21.19 0.03
N PRO A 123 -2.54 -20.75 -1.19
CA PRO A 123 -1.20 -20.21 -1.46
C PRO A 123 -0.76 -19.11 -0.49
N TYR A 124 -1.65 -18.16 -0.21
CA TYR A 124 -1.37 -17.05 0.69
C TYR A 124 -1.13 -17.51 2.13
N LEU A 125 -1.96 -18.41 2.65
CA LEU A 125 -1.79 -18.95 4.00
C LEU A 125 -0.49 -19.74 4.13
N LYS A 126 -0.15 -20.58 3.13
CA LYS A 126 1.12 -21.31 3.09
C LYS A 126 2.32 -20.38 3.09
N TRP A 127 2.26 -19.28 2.33
CA TRP A 127 3.29 -18.25 2.34
C TRP A 127 3.41 -17.61 3.72
N LYS A 128 2.30 -17.19 4.32
CA LYS A 128 2.31 -16.49 5.61
C LYS A 128 2.75 -17.39 6.78
N ILE A 129 2.43 -18.68 6.73
CA ILE A 129 2.96 -19.67 7.68
C ILE A 129 4.47 -19.79 7.56
N ARG A 130 5.02 -19.86 6.33
CA ARG A 130 6.48 -19.92 6.12
C ARG A 130 7.19 -18.65 6.58
N GLU A 131 6.59 -17.49 6.33
CA GLU A 131 7.14 -16.21 6.78
C GLU A 131 7.13 -16.09 8.31
N ALA A 132 6.09 -16.61 8.97
CA ALA A 132 6.03 -16.69 10.43
C ALA A 132 7.03 -17.69 11.01
N GLU A 133 7.18 -18.87 10.41
CA GLU A 133 8.23 -19.84 10.78
C GLU A 133 9.64 -19.26 10.58
N ALA A 134 9.83 -18.44 9.54
CA ALA A 134 11.09 -17.76 9.26
C ALA A 134 11.33 -16.53 10.17
N GLY A 135 10.43 -16.23 11.12
CA GLY A 135 10.54 -15.10 12.04
C GLY A 135 10.35 -13.73 11.39
N ARG A 136 9.89 -13.68 10.14
CA ARG A 136 9.66 -12.43 9.38
C ARG A 136 8.28 -11.82 9.63
N VAL A 137 7.42 -12.53 10.37
CA VAL A 137 6.09 -12.06 10.78
C VAL A 137 6.05 -12.00 12.30
N PRO A 138 5.51 -10.93 12.90
CA PRO A 138 5.26 -10.88 14.33
C PRO A 138 4.22 -11.92 14.73
N VAL A 139 4.68 -12.99 15.38
CA VAL A 139 3.85 -14.06 15.93
C VAL A 139 3.30 -13.62 17.29
N GLY A 140 2.01 -13.87 17.54
CA GLY A 140 1.34 -13.52 18.80
C GLY A 140 0.14 -12.58 18.61
N PRO A 141 -0.60 -12.25 19.69
CA PRO A 141 -1.72 -11.33 19.65
C PRO A 141 -1.29 -10.01 19.00
N ARG A 142 -2.14 -9.41 18.15
CA ARG A 142 -1.87 -8.01 17.75
C ARG A 142 -1.90 -7.23 19.06
N PRO A 143 -0.86 -6.47 19.44
CA PRO A 143 -1.11 -5.42 20.39
C PRO A 143 -2.25 -4.61 19.79
N GLU A 144 -3.37 -4.55 20.52
CA GLU A 144 -4.37 -3.53 20.27
C GLU A 144 -3.59 -2.23 20.15
N ARG A 145 -3.90 -1.42 19.13
CA ARG A 145 -3.09 -0.26 18.78
C ARG A 145 -3.07 0.64 20.02
N GLU A 146 -2.05 0.48 20.86
CA GLU A 146 -1.91 1.26 22.09
C GLU A 146 -1.95 2.70 21.62
N VAL A 147 -3.00 3.40 22.02
CA VAL A 147 -3.20 4.80 21.67
C VAL A 147 -1.98 5.49 22.25
N LYS A 148 -1.03 5.86 21.37
CA LYS A 148 0.29 6.37 21.76
C LYS A 148 0.09 7.45 22.81
N VAL A 149 0.38 7.10 24.06
CA VAL A 149 0.51 8.08 25.12
C VAL A 149 1.79 8.83 24.80
N GLY A 150 1.70 10.15 24.68
CA GLY A 150 2.89 10.98 24.50
C GLY A 150 3.85 10.77 25.67
N GLU A 151 5.13 11.09 25.48
CA GLU A 151 6.14 11.03 26.54
C GLU A 151 5.73 11.86 27.77
N ASP A 152 4.88 12.86 27.57
CA ASP A 152 4.26 13.71 28.59
C ASP A 152 3.05 13.07 29.31
N GLY A 153 2.77 11.79 29.08
CA GLY A 153 1.64 11.07 29.68
C GLY A 153 0.27 11.46 29.11
N LYS A 154 0.22 12.33 28.10
CA LYS A 154 -1.05 12.83 27.53
C LYS A 154 -1.51 11.96 26.36
N ARG A 155 -2.83 11.80 26.26
CA ARG A 155 -3.49 11.12 25.14
C ARG A 155 -4.06 12.16 24.18
N VAL A 156 -3.81 11.97 22.88
CA VAL A 156 -4.38 12.80 21.82
C VAL A 156 -5.73 12.21 21.41
N ILE A 157 -6.79 13.02 21.44
CA ILE A 157 -8.12 12.66 20.94
C ILE A 157 -8.23 13.21 19.51
N PRO A 158 -8.22 12.37 18.46
CA PRO A 158 -8.40 12.83 17.09
C PRO A 158 -9.89 13.15 16.85
N LEU A 159 -10.21 14.45 16.75
CA LEU A 159 -11.52 14.95 16.33
C LEU A 159 -11.41 15.45 14.88
N SER A 160 -12.43 15.14 14.06
CA SER A 160 -12.50 15.59 12.67
C SER A 160 -13.63 16.61 12.53
N PHE A 161 -13.36 17.70 11.83
CA PHE A 161 -14.28 18.80 11.57
C PHE A 161 -14.08 19.27 10.13
N ASP A 162 -15.10 19.90 9.54
CA ASP A 162 -14.95 20.61 8.28
C ASP A 162 -14.03 21.82 8.42
N ALA A 163 -13.25 22.08 7.37
CA ALA A 163 -12.20 23.11 7.42
C ALA A 163 -12.78 24.53 7.54
N GLU A 164 -13.92 24.78 6.90
CA GLU A 164 -14.62 26.07 6.94
C GLU A 164 -15.18 26.35 8.34
N ASP A 165 -15.83 25.35 8.95
CA ASP A 165 -16.35 25.44 10.31
C ASP A 165 -15.23 25.64 11.34
N LEU A 166 -14.10 24.95 11.16
CA LEU A 166 -12.92 25.15 12.01
C LEU A 166 -12.40 26.57 11.92
N ALA A 167 -12.42 27.19 10.73
CA ALA A 167 -11.96 28.57 10.56
C ALA A 167 -12.89 29.56 11.30
N VAL A 168 -14.20 29.34 11.23
CA VAL A 168 -15.20 30.15 11.96
C VAL A 168 -15.01 30.01 13.47
N LEU A 169 -14.90 28.77 13.96
CA LEU A 169 -14.62 28.47 15.36
C LEU A 169 -13.33 29.16 15.80
N ASP A 170 -12.30 29.05 14.97
CA ASP A 170 -10.97 29.60 15.23
C ASP A 170 -10.95 31.11 15.40
N LYS A 171 -11.71 31.79 14.56
CA LYS A 171 -11.90 33.23 14.68
C LYS A 171 -12.62 33.55 15.99
N ALA A 172 -13.71 32.85 16.29
CA ALA A 172 -14.53 33.13 17.47
C ALA A 172 -13.76 32.97 18.79
N TRP A 173 -12.94 31.92 18.96
CA TRP A 173 -12.21 31.75 20.22
C TRP A 173 -11.03 32.72 20.37
N ARG A 174 -10.41 33.14 19.27
CA ARG A 174 -9.37 34.20 19.29
C ARG A 174 -9.98 35.56 19.61
N ASP A 175 -11.11 35.89 19.00
CA ASP A 175 -11.85 37.14 19.29
C ASP A 175 -12.30 37.19 20.76
N ALA A 176 -12.58 36.02 21.36
CA ALA A 176 -12.89 35.90 22.79
C ALA A 176 -11.66 36.02 23.72
N GLY A 177 -10.46 36.28 23.19
CA GLY A 177 -9.24 36.47 23.97
C GLY A 177 -8.71 35.21 24.66
N ILE A 178 -9.14 34.02 24.23
CA ILE A 178 -8.63 32.77 24.79
C ILE A 178 -7.27 32.47 24.11
N PRO A 179 -6.21 32.12 24.86
CA PRO A 179 -4.85 31.99 24.31
C PRO A 179 -4.56 30.68 23.56
N SER A 180 -5.26 29.58 23.87
CA SER A 180 -5.10 28.33 23.12
C SER A 180 -6.41 27.61 22.79
N ARG A 181 -6.45 26.95 21.62
CA ARG A 181 -7.59 26.14 21.19
C ARG A 181 -7.86 25.01 22.18
N THR A 182 -6.81 24.43 22.76
CA THR A 182 -6.90 23.43 23.83
C THR A 182 -7.59 24.00 25.07
N ARG A 183 -7.30 25.25 25.47
CA ARG A 183 -7.98 25.92 26.60
C ARG A 183 -9.44 26.18 26.28
N PHE A 184 -9.76 26.61 25.06
CA PHE A 184 -11.14 26.74 24.59
C PHE A 184 -11.90 25.42 24.71
N PHE A 185 -11.36 24.32 24.19
CA PHE A 185 -12.00 23.01 24.27
C PHE A 185 -12.14 22.48 25.70
N LYS A 186 -11.11 22.61 26.55
CA LYS A 186 -11.20 22.22 27.97
C LYS A 186 -12.30 22.99 28.70
N ARG A 187 -12.41 24.29 28.45
CA ARG A 187 -13.46 25.14 29.02
C ARG A 187 -14.86 24.77 28.50
N ALA A 188 -15.00 24.44 27.22
CA ALA A 188 -16.25 23.95 26.65
C ALA A 188 -16.68 22.62 27.31
N VAL A 189 -15.77 21.65 27.39
CA VAL A 189 -16.01 20.36 28.06
C VAL A 189 -16.39 20.55 29.53
N HIS A 190 -15.71 21.45 30.26
CA HIS A 190 -16.09 21.77 31.64
C HIS A 190 -17.53 22.28 31.76
N ARG A 191 -17.94 23.19 30.87
CA ARG A 191 -19.30 23.76 30.86
C ARG A 191 -20.34 22.68 30.59
N GLU A 192 -20.11 21.82 29.60
CA GLU A 192 -20.99 20.69 29.30
C GLU A 192 -21.07 19.69 30.48
N LEU A 193 -19.94 19.32 31.08
CA LEU A 193 -19.92 18.43 32.24
C LEU A 193 -20.67 19.01 33.44
N THR A 194 -20.57 20.32 33.65
CA THR A 194 -21.31 21.02 34.70
C THR A 194 -22.80 21.04 34.41
N ALA A 195 -23.19 21.31 33.15
CA ALA A 195 -24.59 21.28 32.72
C ALA A 195 -25.22 19.90 32.86
N MET A 196 -24.43 18.83 32.65
CA MET A 196 -24.85 17.44 32.87
C MET A 196 -24.87 17.02 34.36
N GLY A 197 -24.46 17.89 35.29
CA GLY A 197 -24.39 17.56 36.73
C GLY A 197 -23.22 16.64 37.11
N ALA A 198 -22.29 16.37 36.19
CA ALA A 198 -21.12 15.54 36.43
C ALA A 198 -20.01 16.36 37.13
N THR A 199 -20.28 16.80 38.36
CA THR A 199 -19.44 17.74 39.12
C THR A 199 -18.00 17.25 39.35
N GLU A 200 -17.82 15.96 39.67
CA GLU A 200 -16.49 15.37 39.85
C GLU A 200 -15.66 15.37 38.57
N ALA A 201 -16.29 15.05 37.43
CA ALA A 201 -15.64 15.10 36.14
C ALA A 201 -15.34 16.54 35.74
N ALA A 202 -16.30 17.45 35.91
CA ALA A 202 -16.13 18.88 35.63
C ALA A 202 -14.93 19.45 36.36
N ALA A 203 -14.75 19.14 37.65
CA ALA A 203 -13.60 19.61 38.44
C ALA A 203 -12.23 19.27 37.82
N ARG A 204 -12.11 18.15 37.08
CA ARG A 204 -10.86 17.77 36.38
C ARG A 204 -10.55 18.64 35.17
N PHE A 205 -11.56 19.28 34.60
CA PHE A 205 -11.46 20.15 33.42
C PHE A 205 -11.60 21.64 33.76
N ALA A 206 -11.63 21.99 35.05
CA ALA A 206 -11.71 23.38 35.49
C ALA A 206 -10.59 24.22 34.87
N PRO A 207 -10.88 25.46 34.44
CA PRO A 207 -9.85 26.34 33.90
C PRO A 207 -8.82 26.59 35.00
N LYS A 208 -7.61 26.05 34.82
CA LYS A 208 -6.47 26.47 35.65
C LYS A 208 -6.09 27.86 35.17
N GLU A 209 -6.19 28.84 36.06
CA GLU A 209 -5.53 30.13 35.89
C GLU A 209 -4.03 29.81 35.96
N GLU A 210 -3.41 29.71 34.79
CA GLU A 210 -1.95 29.70 34.70
C GLU A 210 -1.56 31.18 34.70
N GLU A 211 -0.83 31.56 35.74
CA GLU A 211 -0.15 32.84 35.96
C GLU A 211 0.78 33.22 34.80
#